data_AF-A0A9D6QQF6-F1
#
_entry.id   AF-A0A9D6QQF6-F1
#
_cell.length_a   1.000
_cell.length_b   1.000
_cell.length_c   1.000
_cell.angle_alpha   90.00
_cell.angle_beta   90.00
_cell.angle_gamma   90.00
#
_symmetry.space_group_name_H-M   'P 1'
#
loop_
_entity.id
_entity.type
_entity.pdbx_description
1 polymer ?
#
loop_
_entity_poly.entity_id
_entity_poly.type
_entity_poly.pdbx_seq_one_letter_code
_entity_poly.pdbx_strand_id
1 'polypeptide(L)'
;MSSLKNPERKFIHDISSPLGVVYGMVETVLEGLKTGGGRPEDIQKLEKALRSLNKVTDLIHTRREEIVSTMQPTEEPASGESSAA
;
A
#
# COMPACT_ATOMS: atom_id res chain seq x y z
N MET A 1 -14.92 19.44 7.40
CA MET A 1 -13.82 19.14 6.46
C MET A 1 -13.77 17.64 6.15
N SER A 2 -14.73 17.12 5.37
CA SER A 2 -14.89 15.64 5.22
C SER A 2 -14.80 15.14 3.78
N SER A 3 -14.60 16.03 2.79
CA SER A 3 -14.63 15.69 1.36
C SER A 3 -13.32 15.08 0.82
N LEU A 4 -12.19 15.30 1.50
CA LEU A 4 -10.87 14.79 1.06
C LEU A 4 -10.70 13.27 1.26
N LYS A 5 -11.54 12.62 2.09
CA LYS A 5 -11.32 11.24 2.56
C LYS A 5 -11.75 10.14 1.57
N ASN A 6 -12.69 10.44 0.67
CA ASN A 6 -13.22 9.48 -0.32
C ASN A 6 -12.36 9.41 -1.60
N PRO A 7 -11.89 10.54 -2.16
CA PRO A 7 -10.99 10.54 -3.31
C PRO A 7 -9.65 9.85 -3.03
N GLU A 8 -9.08 10.04 -1.85
CA GLU A 8 -7.78 9.45 -1.48
C GLU A 8 -7.87 7.92 -1.29
N ARG A 9 -8.94 7.44 -0.66
CA ARG A 9 -9.21 5.99 -0.54
C ARG A 9 -9.39 5.34 -1.91
N LYS A 10 -10.13 5.98 -2.82
CA LYS A 10 -10.31 5.53 -4.20
C LYS A 10 -8.98 5.51 -4.96
N PHE A 11 -8.18 6.57 -4.84
CA PHE A 11 -6.85 6.64 -5.45
C PHE A 11 -5.94 5.48 -5.01
N ILE A 12 -5.87 5.21 -3.71
CA ILE A 12 -5.08 4.09 -3.17
C ILE A 12 -5.59 2.75 -3.72
N HIS A 13 -6.90 2.53 -3.76
CA HIS A 13 -7.48 1.32 -4.35
C HIS A 13 -7.13 1.17 -5.84
N ASP A 14 -7.28 2.25 -6.62
CA ASP A 14 -7.06 2.27 -8.06
C ASP A 14 -5.59 2.04 -8.43
N ILE A 15 -4.64 2.40 -7.55
CA ILE A 15 -3.21 2.12 -7.75
C ILE A 15 -2.76 0.76 -7.20
N SER A 16 -3.37 0.27 -6.10
CA SER A 16 -3.02 -1.03 -5.52
C SER A 16 -3.33 -2.21 -6.44
N SER A 17 -4.47 -2.18 -7.15
CA SER A 17 -4.84 -3.26 -8.07
C SER A 17 -3.81 -3.51 -9.20
N PRO A 18 -3.46 -2.51 -10.03
CA PRO A 18 -2.47 -2.71 -11.09
C PRO A 18 -1.08 -3.05 -10.54
N LEU A 19 -0.70 -2.52 -9.36
CA LEU A 19 0.56 -2.89 -8.71
C LEU A 19 0.61 -4.37 -8.33
N GLY A 20 -0.48 -4.92 -7.77
CA GLY A 20 -0.56 -6.35 -7.44
C GLY A 20 -0.41 -7.24 -8.68
N VAL A 21 -1.01 -6.84 -9.80
CA VAL A 21 -0.87 -7.56 -11.08
C VAL A 21 0.58 -7.53 -11.57
N VAL A 22 1.20 -6.35 -11.61
CA VAL A 22 2.60 -6.20 -12.04
C VAL A 22 3.54 -6.98 -11.14
N TYR A 23 3.31 -6.97 -9.82
CA TYR A 23 4.08 -7.74 -8.85
C TYR A 23 4.04 -9.23 -9.16
N GLY A 24 2.85 -9.82 -9.31
CA GLY A 24 2.69 -11.24 -9.63
C GLY A 24 3.30 -11.63 -10.97
N MET A 25 3.20 -10.76 -11.98
CA MET A 25 3.85 -10.98 -13.28
C MET A 25 5.38 -11.02 -13.16
N VAL A 26 5.97 -10.07 -12.44
CA VAL A 26 7.43 -10.00 -12.26
C VAL A 26 7.94 -11.21 -11.46
N GLU A 27 7.24 -11.61 -10.40
CA GLU A 27 7.57 -12.83 -9.65
C GLU A 27 7.52 -14.07 -10.52
N THR A 28 6.44 -14.26 -11.28
CA THR A 28 6.27 -15.42 -12.17
C THR A 28 7.39 -15.51 -13.21
N VAL A 29 7.74 -14.38 -13.84
CA VAL A 29 8.83 -14.33 -14.82
C VAL A 29 10.17 -14.59 -14.16
N LEU A 30 10.42 -14.02 -12.97
CA LEU A 30 11.66 -14.22 -12.24
C LEU A 30 11.84 -15.69 -11.84
N GLU A 31 10.79 -16.35 -11.35
CA GLU A 31 10.81 -17.77 -11.02
C GLU A 31 11.05 -18.64 -12.26
N GLY A 32 10.39 -18.32 -13.38
CA GLY A 32 10.62 -18.99 -14.65
C GLY A 32 12.06 -18.85 -15.15
N LEU A 33 12.69 -17.69 -14.98
CA LEU A 33 14.10 -17.49 -15.34
C LEU A 33 15.05 -18.22 -14.38
N LYS A 34 14.77 -18.24 -13.08
CA LYS A 34 15.60 -18.96 -12.09
C LYS A 34 15.59 -20.47 -12.32
N THR A 35 14.45 -21.03 -12.70
CA THR A 35 14.27 -22.47 -12.93
C THR A 35 14.65 -22.90 -14.36
N GLY A 36 14.44 -22.03 -15.34
CA GLY A 36 14.68 -22.30 -16.76
C GLY A 36 16.07 -21.96 -17.28
N GLY A 37 17.01 -21.57 -16.42
CA GLY A 37 18.39 -21.23 -16.84
C GLY A 37 18.53 -19.86 -17.49
N GLY A 38 17.73 -18.88 -17.04
CA GLY A 38 17.81 -17.49 -17.47
C GLY A 38 19.19 -16.88 -17.21
N ARG A 39 19.56 -15.88 -18.02
CA ARG A 39 20.86 -15.20 -17.87
C ARG A 39 20.95 -14.55 -16.49
N PRO A 40 22.08 -14.68 -15.76
CA PRO A 40 22.23 -14.08 -14.43
C PRO A 40 21.96 -12.58 -14.40
N GLU A 41 22.33 -11.86 -15.46
CA GLU A 41 22.08 -10.42 -15.58
C GLU A 41 20.58 -10.05 -15.62
N ASP A 42 19.76 -10.86 -16.29
CA ASP A 42 18.32 -10.63 -16.40
C ASP A 42 17.64 -10.92 -15.05
N ILE A 43 18.07 -12.00 -14.38
CA ILE A 43 17.64 -12.34 -13.02
C ILE A 43 17.96 -11.19 -12.07
N GLN A 44 19.20 -10.68 -12.07
CA GLN A 44 19.58 -9.56 -11.20
C GLN A 44 18.79 -8.27 -11.49
N LYS A 45 18.50 -7.98 -12.76
CA LYS A 45 17.69 -6.81 -13.14
C LYS A 45 16.25 -6.95 -12.63
N LEU A 46 15.65 -8.13 -12.78
CA LEU A 46 14.28 -8.39 -12.30
C LEU A 46 14.21 -8.42 -10.78
N GLU A 47 15.21 -8.95 -10.08
CA GLU A 47 15.27 -8.87 -8.62
C GLU A 47 15.37 -7.42 -8.12
N LYS A 48 16.14 -6.57 -8.81
CA LYS A 48 16.19 -5.13 -8.51
C LYS A 48 14.83 -4.48 -8.75
N ALA A 49 14.16 -4.80 -9.86
CA ALA A 49 12.82 -4.29 -10.16
C ALA A 49 11.80 -4.73 -9.09
N LEU A 50 11.83 -6.01 -8.69
CA LEU A 50 10.94 -6.56 -7.66
C LEU A 50 11.17 -5.89 -6.30
N ARG A 51 12.43 -5.62 -5.90
CA ARG A 51 12.72 -4.85 -4.68
C ARG A 51 12.15 -3.43 -4.73
N SER A 52 12.25 -2.76 -5.89
CA SER A 52 11.66 -1.43 -6.06
C SER A 52 10.12 -1.48 -6.00
N LEU A 53 9.50 -2.50 -6.61
CA LEU A 53 8.05 -2.72 -6.53
C LEU A 53 7.60 -2.96 -5.09
N ASN A 54 8.30 -3.82 -4.33
CA ASN A 54 8.03 -4.05 -2.91
C ASN A 54 8.06 -2.75 -2.11
N LYS A 55 9.09 -1.92 -2.32
CA LYS A 55 9.17 -0.62 -1.63
C LYS A 55 7.98 0.30 -1.97
N VAL A 56 7.50 0.29 -3.21
CA VAL A 56 6.31 1.07 -3.60
C VAL A 56 5.05 0.51 -2.95
N THR A 57 4.90 -0.82 -2.92
CA THR A 57 3.79 -1.50 -2.24
C THR A 57 3.77 -1.16 -0.74
N ASP A 58 4.91 -1.20 -0.06
CA ASP A 58 5.05 -0.85 1.35
C ASP A 58 4.60 0.59 1.61
N LEU A 59 5.05 1.55 0.78
CA LEU A 59 4.67 2.96 0.90
C LEU A 59 3.15 3.16 0.75
N ILE A 60 2.52 2.44 -0.18
CA ILE A 60 1.07 2.50 -0.38
C ILE A 60 0.32 1.85 0.78
N HIS A 61 0.84 0.76 1.34
CA HIS A 61 0.31 0.13 2.55
C HIS A 61 0.37 1.07 3.75
N THR A 62 1.53 1.67 4.02
CA THR A 62 1.69 2.68 5.08
C THR A 62 0.71 3.83 4.88
N ARG A 63 0.57 4.34 3.65
CA ARG A 63 -0.36 5.44 3.36
C ARG A 63 -1.82 5.03 3.60
N ARG A 64 -2.18 3.80 3.24
CA ARG A 64 -3.52 3.25 3.50
C ARG A 64 -3.80 3.18 5.01
N GLU A 65 -2.82 2.74 5.80
CA GLU A 65 -2.94 2.64 7.26
C GLU A 65 -3.11 4.02 7.91
N GLU A 66 -2.35 5.02 7.50
CA GLU A 66 -2.51 6.41 7.95
C GLU A 66 -3.92 6.95 7.68
N ILE A 67 -4.44 6.69 6.49
CA ILE A 67 -5.81 7.10 6.10
C ILE A 67 -6.86 6.40 6.98
N VAL A 68 -6.68 5.11 7.28
CA VAL A 68 -7.62 4.36 8.15
C VAL A 68 -7.49 4.79 9.61
N SER A 69 -6.29 5.04 10.10
CA SER A 69 -6.04 5.51 11.47
C SER A 69 -6.71 6.88 11.71
N THR A 70 -6.64 7.79 10.73
CA THR A 70 -7.34 9.09 10.75
C THR A 70 -8.85 9.01 10.50
N MET A 71 -9.40 7.81 10.27
CA MET A 71 -10.83 7.53 10.19
C MET A 71 -11.43 6.99 11.50
N GLN A 72 -10.62 6.57 12.47
CA GLN A 72 -11.15 6.23 13.79
C GLN A 72 -11.55 7.54 14.50
N PRO A 73 -12.80 7.66 14.98
CA PRO A 73 -13.18 8.80 15.79
C PRO A 73 -12.29 8.77 17.03
N THR A 74 -11.51 9.82 17.24
CA THR A 74 -11.04 10.15 18.59
C THR A 74 -12.31 10.23 19.43
N GLU A 75 -12.49 9.31 20.36
CA GLU A 75 -13.48 9.46 21.41
C GLU A 75 -13.11 10.75 22.15
N GLU A 76 -13.74 11.85 21.77
CA GLU A 76 -13.70 13.09 22.53
C GLU A 76 -14.23 12.73 23.93
N PRO A 77 -13.47 12.94 25.01
CA PRO A 77 -14.02 12.73 26.34
C PRO A 77 -15.20 13.69 26.44
N ALA A 78 -16.41 13.13 26.55
CA ALA A 78 -17.63 13.89 26.72
C ALA A 78 -17.38 14.89 27.84
N SER A 79 -17.38 16.17 27.48
CA SER A 79 -17.45 17.28 28.41
C SER A 79 -18.78 17.16 29.15
N GLY A 80 -18.79 16.36 30.22
CA GLY A 80 -19.89 16.26 31.17
C GLY A 80 -19.93 17.54 31.98
N GLU A 81 -21.10 18.16 31.95
CA GLU A 81 -21.39 19.51 32.41
C GLU A 81 -21.05 19.74 33.89
N SER A 82 -20.53 20.93 34.14
CA SER A 82 -20.68 21.63 35.41
C SER A 82 -22.16 21.72 35.77
N SER A 83 -22.59 21.05 36.83
CA SER A 83 -23.81 21.41 37.55
C SER A 83 -23.46 21.81 38.97
N ALA A 84 -23.55 23.12 39.21
CA ALA A 84 -23.61 23.71 40.53
C ALA A 84 -24.91 23.27 41.23
N ALA A 85 -24.80 22.80 42.48
CA ALA A 85 -25.74 23.00 43.58
C ALA A 85 -25.09 22.52 44.88
#